data_AF-A0A963BVT7-F1
#
_entry.id   AF-A0A963BVT7-F1
#
_cell.length_a   1.000
_cell.length_b   1.000
_cell.length_c   1.000
_cell.angle_alpha   90.00
_cell.angle_beta   90.00
_cell.angle_gamma   90.00
#
_symmetry.space_group_name_H-M   'P 1'
#
loop_
_entity.id
_entity.type
_entity.pdbx_description
1 polymer ?
#
loop_
_entity_poly.entity_id
_entity_poly.type
_entity_poly.pdbx_seq_one_letter_code
_entity_poly.pdbx_strand_id
1 'polypeptide(L)'
;MKSAEIRKTFLEFFQSKGHQIVSSSSLVPHDDPTLLFTNAGMNQFKDVFLGFDKRPYSRATTSQKCVRAGGKHNDLENVGYTARHHTFFEMLGNFSFGDYFKHDA
;
A
#
# COMPACT_ATOMS: atom_id res chain seq x y z
N MET A 1 -20.65 -1.19 9.35
CA MET A 1 -19.24 -1.07 9.76
C MET A 1 -18.69 0.23 9.19
N LYS A 2 -18.12 1.11 10.01
CA LYS A 2 -17.53 2.39 9.55
C LYS A 2 -16.20 2.12 8.83
N SER A 3 -15.77 3.00 7.92
CA SER A 3 -14.50 2.82 7.19
C SER A 3 -13.29 2.62 8.11
N ALA A 4 -13.29 3.30 9.27
CA ALA A 4 -12.25 3.13 10.28
C ALA A 4 -12.22 1.72 10.91
N GLU A 5 -13.39 1.11 11.11
CA GLU A 5 -13.50 -0.27 11.62
C GLU A 5 -13.02 -1.27 10.57
N ILE A 6 -13.42 -1.10 9.29
CA ILE A 6 -12.96 -1.96 8.18
C ILE A 6 -11.42 -1.93 8.08
N ARG A 7 -10.83 -0.74 8.12
CA ARG A 7 -9.36 -0.57 8.11
C ARG A 7 -8.71 -1.30 9.28
N LYS A 8 -9.24 -1.12 10.49
CA LYS A 8 -8.72 -1.78 11.69
C LYS A 8 -8.81 -3.30 11.57
N THR A 9 -9.97 -3.83 11.18
CA THR A 9 -10.20 -5.27 11.00
C THR A 9 -9.26 -5.88 9.96
N PHE A 10 -9.00 -5.20 8.85
CA PHE A 10 -8.03 -5.68 7.85
C PHE A 10 -6.62 -5.82 8.43
N LEU A 11 -6.14 -4.81 9.14
CA LEU A 11 -4.80 -4.81 9.73
C LEU A 11 -4.67 -5.87 10.83
N GLU A 12 -5.66 -5.97 11.72
CA GLU A 12 -5.71 -6.95 12.79
C GLU A 12 -5.81 -8.40 12.25
N PHE A 13 -6.57 -8.61 11.17
CA PHE A 13 -6.63 -9.91 10.51
C PHE A 13 -5.24 -10.37 10.05
N PHE A 14 -4.51 -9.55 9.31
CA PHE A 14 -3.17 -9.94 8.85
C PHE A 14 -2.13 -9.97 9.97
N GLN A 15 -2.25 -9.11 10.98
CA GLN A 15 -1.45 -9.22 12.19
C GLN A 15 -1.63 -10.59 12.85
N SER A 16 -2.88 -11.09 12.95
CA SER A 16 -3.16 -12.43 13.47
C SER A 16 -2.58 -13.57 12.62
N LYS A 17 -2.20 -13.30 11.36
CA LYS A 17 -1.53 -14.21 10.43
C LYS A 17 0.00 -14.04 10.38
N GLY A 18 0.55 -13.26 11.31
CA GLY A 18 1.99 -13.04 11.47
C GLY A 18 2.57 -11.90 10.65
N HIS A 19 1.73 -11.02 10.06
CA HIS A 19 2.22 -9.84 9.35
C HIS A 19 2.55 -8.71 10.32
N GLN A 20 3.70 -8.06 10.13
CA GLN A 20 4.02 -6.81 10.82
C GLN A 20 3.09 -5.68 10.34
N ILE A 21 2.37 -5.01 11.25
CA ILE A 21 1.68 -3.77 10.90
C ILE A 21 2.75 -2.68 10.68
N VAL A 22 2.78 -2.11 9.48
CA VAL A 22 3.69 -1.00 9.12
C VAL A 22 2.85 0.25 8.82
N SER A 23 3.33 1.41 9.27
CA SER A 23 2.65 2.67 9.04
C SER A 23 2.61 3.04 7.55
N SER A 24 1.60 3.82 7.17
CA SER A 24 1.57 4.47 5.85
C SER A 24 2.80 5.36 5.70
N SER A 25 3.52 5.18 4.60
CA SER A 25 4.56 6.10 4.16
C SER A 25 3.96 7.45 3.72
N SER A 26 4.84 8.44 3.52
CA SER A 26 4.49 9.76 2.99
C SER A 26 3.83 9.69 1.60
N LEU A 27 3.04 10.71 1.27
CA LEU A 27 2.54 10.89 -0.10
C LEU A 27 3.65 11.30 -1.07
N VAL A 28 4.69 11.95 -0.57
CA VAL A 28 5.88 12.34 -1.33
C VAL A 28 6.97 11.29 -1.08
N PRO A 29 7.37 10.50 -2.09
CA PRO A 29 8.47 9.54 -1.96
C PRO A 29 9.78 10.25 -1.63
N HIS A 30 10.59 9.70 -0.72
CA HIS A 30 11.86 10.30 -0.34
C HIS A 30 12.98 10.01 -1.36
N ASP A 31 13.05 8.79 -1.90
CA ASP A 31 14.21 8.31 -2.68
C ASP A 31 13.83 7.78 -4.08
N ASP A 32 12.71 8.23 -4.65
CA ASP A 32 12.30 7.84 -6.02
C ASP A 32 11.92 9.06 -6.86
N PRO A 33 12.86 9.66 -7.62
CA PRO A 33 12.59 10.84 -8.44
C PRO A 33 11.66 10.56 -9.63
N THR A 34 11.38 9.28 -9.93
CA THR A 34 10.48 8.89 -11.01
C THR A 34 9.02 8.85 -10.57
N LEU A 35 8.75 8.89 -9.26
CA LEU A 35 7.43 8.77 -8.68
C LEU A 35 6.98 10.11 -8.11
N LEU A 36 5.97 10.72 -8.75
CA LEU A 36 5.43 12.01 -8.30
C LEU A 36 4.74 11.91 -6.93
N PHE A 37 3.95 10.86 -6.73
CA PHE A 37 3.28 10.56 -5.46
C PHE A 37 3.23 9.06 -5.20
N THR A 38 3.21 8.68 -3.93
CA THR A 38 2.89 7.31 -3.51
C THR A 38 1.51 6.92 -4.03
N ASN A 39 1.45 5.96 -4.94
CA ASN A 39 0.22 5.55 -5.64
C ASN A 39 -0.24 4.12 -5.29
N ALA A 40 0.59 3.39 -4.52
CA ALA A 40 0.31 2.05 -4.04
C ALA A 40 1.02 1.76 -2.70
N GLY A 41 0.47 0.80 -1.94
CA GLY A 41 1.07 0.32 -0.69
C GLY A 41 2.48 -0.24 -0.83
N MET A 42 2.81 -0.80 -1.99
CA MET A 42 4.10 -1.43 -2.26
C MET A 42 5.28 -0.46 -2.44
N ASN A 43 5.04 0.84 -2.67
CA ASN A 43 6.12 1.78 -3.01
C ASN A 43 7.20 1.84 -1.91
N GLN A 44 6.82 1.86 -0.63
CA GLN A 44 7.77 1.86 0.50
C GLN A 44 8.52 0.53 0.72
N PHE A 45 8.13 -0.51 -0.02
CA PHE A 45 8.75 -1.83 0.01
C PHE A 45 9.43 -2.20 -1.31
N LYS A 46 9.55 -1.25 -2.26
CA LYS A 46 10.16 -1.47 -3.58
C LYS A 46 11.52 -2.15 -3.46
N ASP A 47 12.41 -1.61 -2.65
CA ASP A 47 13.76 -2.14 -2.48
C ASP A 47 13.80 -3.45 -1.68
N VAL A 48 12.79 -3.71 -0.84
CA VAL A 48 12.62 -5.00 -0.15
C VAL A 48 12.26 -6.08 -1.17
N PHE A 49 11.34 -5.78 -2.11
CA PHE A 49 10.98 -6.70 -3.19
C PHE A 49 12.13 -6.95 -4.18
N LEU A 50 12.99 -5.96 -4.41
CA LEU A 50 14.17 -6.07 -5.27
C LEU A 50 15.38 -6.72 -4.55
N GLY A 51 15.29 -6.91 -3.23
CA GLY A 51 16.36 -7.51 -2.42
C GLY A 51 17.49 -6.56 -2.02
N PHE A 52 17.32 -5.25 -2.27
CA PHE A 52 18.28 -4.20 -1.89
C PHE A 52 18.15 -3.77 -0.43
N ASP A 53 16.95 -3.89 0.15
CA ASP A 53 16.65 -3.60 1.56
C ASP A 53 16.22 -4.89 2.28
N LYS A 54 16.63 -5.06 3.54
CA LYS A 54 16.27 -6.21 4.39
C LYS A 54 15.56 -5.71 5.64
N ARG A 55 14.35 -6.21 5.85
CA ARG A 55 13.55 -5.92 7.04
C ARG A 55 13.68 -7.04 8.07
N PRO A 56 13.47 -6.76 9.37
CA PRO A 56 13.44 -7.79 10.42
C PRO A 56 12.16 -8.67 10.35
N TYR A 57 11.32 -8.49 9.33
CA TYR A 57 10.09 -9.24 9.08
C TYR A 57 10.02 -9.66 7.61
N SER A 58 9.47 -10.85 7.36
CA SER A 58 9.22 -11.39 6.02
C SER A 58 7.78 -11.11 5.53
N ARG A 59 6.91 -10.61 6.41
CA ARG A 59 5.49 -10.31 6.13
C ARG A 59 5.12 -8.93 6.67
N ALA A 60 4.38 -8.14 5.90
CA ALA A 60 3.90 -6.84 6.33
C ALA A 60 2.46 -6.56 5.90
N THR A 61 1.72 -5.77 6.68
CA THR A 61 0.38 -5.28 6.32
C THR A 61 0.28 -3.78 6.57
N THR A 62 -0.42 -3.06 5.69
CA THR A 62 -0.53 -1.60 5.75
C THR A 62 -1.90 -1.10 5.30
N SER A 63 -2.22 0.13 5.71
CA SER A 63 -3.22 0.98 5.08
C SER A 63 -2.51 2.21 4.55
N GLN A 64 -2.15 2.21 3.27
CA GLN A 64 -1.34 3.26 2.65
C GLN A 64 -2.23 4.36 2.08
N LYS A 65 -1.96 5.61 2.46
CA LYS A 65 -2.51 6.79 1.78
C LYS A 65 -1.89 6.90 0.38
N CYS A 66 -2.73 6.96 -0.65
CA CYS A 66 -2.31 6.95 -2.04
C CYS A 66 -2.86 8.19 -2.77
N VAL A 67 -2.09 8.72 -3.72
CA VAL A 67 -2.55 9.73 -4.69
C VAL A 67 -2.35 9.22 -6.12
N ARG A 68 -3.41 9.31 -6.93
CA ARG A 68 -3.41 9.02 -8.38
C ARG A 68 -3.90 10.24 -9.16
N ALA A 69 -3.05 11.25 -9.20
CA ALA A 69 -3.34 12.54 -9.86
C ALA A 69 -2.24 12.95 -10.85
N GLY A 70 -1.44 11.99 -11.35
CA GLY A 70 -0.35 12.28 -12.27
C GLY A 70 0.60 11.10 -12.48
N GLY A 71 1.44 11.20 -13.52
CA GLY A 71 2.37 10.14 -13.90
C GLY A 71 1.66 8.90 -14.48
N LYS A 72 2.20 7.72 -14.21
CA LYS A 72 1.72 6.45 -14.78
C LYS A 72 0.28 6.08 -14.35
N HIS A 73 -0.12 6.46 -13.14
CA HIS A 73 -1.45 6.20 -12.61
C HIS A 73 -2.15 7.53 -12.33
N ASN A 74 -3.06 7.91 -13.20
CA ASN A 74 -3.77 9.19 -13.14
C ASN A 74 -5.27 8.97 -13.29
N ASP A 75 -6.00 9.23 -12.20
CA ASP A 75 -7.45 9.12 -12.15
C ASP A 75 -8.15 10.49 -12.17
N LEU A 76 -7.41 11.59 -12.34
CA LEU A 76 -7.92 12.95 -12.19
C LEU A 76 -9.16 13.22 -13.07
N GLU A 77 -9.11 12.83 -14.34
CA GLU A 77 -10.22 13.01 -15.29
C GLU A 77 -11.42 12.07 -15.03
N ASN A 78 -11.25 11.03 -14.22
CA ASN A 78 -12.32 10.08 -13.89
C ASN A 78 -13.10 10.48 -12.62
N VAL A 79 -12.52 11.34 -11.79
CA VAL A 79 -13.13 11.80 -10.53
C VAL A 79 -14.33 12.69 -10.84
N GLY A 80 -15.45 12.43 -10.16
CA GLY A 80 -16.71 13.14 -10.38
C GLY A 80 -17.58 12.57 -11.51
N TYR A 81 -17.00 11.77 -12.42
CA TYR A 81 -17.73 11.10 -13.51
C TYR A 81 -18.12 9.66 -13.18
N THR A 82 -17.48 9.07 -12.18
CA THR A 82 -17.69 7.67 -11.81
C THR A 82 -17.79 7.51 -10.30
N ALA A 83 -18.46 6.44 -9.86
CA ALA A 83 -18.66 6.14 -8.44
C ALA A 83 -17.44 5.49 -7.74
N ARG A 84 -16.31 5.32 -8.42
CA ARG A 84 -15.19 4.49 -7.94
C ARG A 84 -13.79 5.09 -8.05
N HIS A 85 -13.64 6.23 -8.73
CA HIS A 85 -12.33 6.87 -8.89
C HIS A 85 -12.19 8.03 -7.92
N HIS A 86 -11.05 8.06 -7.24
CA HIS A 86 -10.64 9.11 -6.33
C HIS A 86 -9.20 9.50 -6.65
N THR A 87 -8.85 10.78 -6.46
CA THR A 87 -7.45 11.20 -6.50
C THR A 87 -6.71 10.72 -5.25
N PHE A 88 -7.29 10.93 -4.07
CA PHE A 88 -6.77 10.45 -2.79
C PHE A 88 -7.61 9.30 -2.26
N PHE A 89 -6.97 8.21 -1.85
CA PHE A 89 -7.62 7.04 -1.28
C PHE A 89 -6.68 6.25 -0.36
N GLU A 90 -7.21 5.32 0.41
CA GLU A 90 -6.42 4.36 1.19
C GLU A 90 -6.37 3.01 0.49
N MET A 91 -5.18 2.44 0.36
CA MET A 91 -4.95 1.09 -0.16
C MET A 91 -4.60 0.15 1.02
N LEU A 92 -5.49 -0.79 1.29
CA LEU A 92 -5.23 -1.89 2.22
C LEU A 92 -4.42 -2.98 1.49
N GLY A 93 -3.33 -3.44 2.09
CA GLY A 93 -2.48 -4.45 1.45
C GLY A 93 -1.67 -5.28 2.44
N ASN A 94 -1.51 -6.56 2.09
CA ASN A 94 -0.60 -7.52 2.71
C ASN A 94 0.54 -7.86 1.75
N PHE A 95 1.75 -8.01 2.30
CA PHE A 95 2.99 -8.19 1.54
C PHE A 95 3.77 -9.37 2.09
N SER A 96 4.32 -10.16 1.17
CA SER A 96 5.24 -11.29 1.43
C SER A 96 6.59 -10.98 0.80
N PHE A 97 7.65 -11.02 1.59
CA PHE A 97 9.03 -10.79 1.17
C PHE A 97 9.79 -12.11 1.20
N GLY A 98 9.56 -12.95 0.19
CA GLY A 98 10.18 -14.28 0.12
C GLY A 98 9.61 -15.29 1.13
N ASP A 99 8.36 -15.09 1.57
CA ASP A 99 7.68 -15.95 2.53
C ASP A 99 6.61 -16.81 1.84
N TYR A 100 5.34 -16.47 1.99
CA TYR A 100 4.24 -17.15 1.32
C TYR A 100 4.06 -16.69 -0.13
N PHE A 101 3.34 -17.49 -0.92
CA PHE A 101 3.10 -17.22 -2.34
C PHE A 101 1.65 -17.53 -2.72
N LYS A 102 1.38 -17.86 -4.00
CA LYS A 102 0.04 -17.90 -4.62
C LYS A 102 -1.07 -18.61 -3.83
N HIS A 103 -0.79 -19.73 -3.16
CA HIS A 103 -1.84 -20.50 -2.47
C HIS A 103 -2.35 -19.77 -1.22
N ASP A 104 -1.45 -19.10 -0.49
CA ASP A 104 -1.73 -18.46 0.79
C ASP A 104 -1.92 -16.94 0.67
N ALA A 105 -1.84 -16.40 -0.56
CA ALA A 105 -1.83 -14.97 -0.84
C ALA A 105 -3.20 -14.30 -0.79
#